data_AF-A0A1H2YIB2-F1
#
_entry.id   AF-A0A1H2YIB2-F1
#
_cell.length_a   1.000
_cell.length_b   1.000
_cell.length_c   1.000
_cell.angle_alpha   90.00
_cell.angle_beta   90.00
_cell.angle_gamma   90.00
#
_symmetry.space_group_name_H-M   'P 1'
#
loop_
_entity.id
_entity.type
_entity.pdbx_description
1 polymer ?
#
loop_
_entity_poly.entity_id
_entity_poly.type
_entity_poly.pdbx_seq_one_letter_code
_entity_poly.pdbx_strand_id
1 'polypeptide(L)'
;MINRTRRMSVLGMTVAVGLTAALTDTISMDSWAAADAPASSIPNGPARTSPATPGVKTSHLNGWARMYFPAPDNDIQVTVDAHATFDPNGVSKPTRSWGTFRISHRLKMPDGTWFTNWGDLTVDCLTTGGPTATVTGTLTKTTPGGPWEEMLKNHERMGVSFYVAGNGAGPSRIGLSGGPGPEDGPLRKCMAPAADAPVLNGGYTLIDKK
;
A
#
# COMPACT_ATOMS: atom_id res chain seq x y z
N MET A 1 -19.13 23.43 -38.61
CA MET A 1 -18.78 24.85 -38.78
C MET A 1 -18.45 25.44 -37.41
N ILE A 2 -17.50 26.38 -37.37
CA ILE A 2 -16.88 27.04 -36.19
C ILE A 2 -15.66 26.29 -35.61
N ASN A 3 -14.63 26.42 -36.43
CA ASN A 3 -13.21 26.56 -36.15
C ASN A 3 -12.88 27.43 -34.92
N ARG A 4 -11.91 27.03 -34.08
CA ARG A 4 -11.03 27.97 -33.35
C ARG A 4 -9.69 27.33 -33.00
N THR A 5 -8.76 27.56 -33.92
CA THR A 5 -7.31 27.50 -33.79
C THR A 5 -6.80 28.39 -32.64
N ARG A 6 -5.87 27.88 -31.84
CA ARG A 6 -4.74 28.67 -31.33
C ARG A 6 -3.47 27.81 -31.30
N ARG A 7 -2.59 28.10 -32.25
CA ARG A 7 -1.14 27.84 -32.14
C ARG A 7 -0.57 28.83 -31.13
N MET A 8 0.46 28.43 -30.38
CA MET A 8 1.67 29.23 -30.19
C MET A 8 2.80 28.34 -29.68
N SER A 9 3.86 28.28 -30.49
CA SER A 9 5.15 27.69 -30.19
C SER A 9 5.89 28.48 -29.11
N VAL A 10 6.71 27.81 -28.31
CA VAL A 10 7.86 28.44 -27.65
C VAL A 10 9.11 27.60 -27.94
N LEU A 11 10.09 28.30 -28.50
CA LEU A 11 11.46 27.88 -28.79
C LEU A 11 12.28 27.79 -27.49
N GLY A 12 13.20 26.83 -27.47
CA GLY A 12 14.55 26.98 -26.92
C GLY A 12 14.69 26.90 -25.40
N MET A 13 15.61 26.06 -24.92
CA MET A 13 16.97 26.51 -24.61
C MET A 13 17.75 25.33 -24.01
N THR A 14 18.78 24.88 -24.73
CA THR A 14 19.82 23.98 -24.24
C THR A 14 20.70 24.71 -23.23
N VAL A 15 20.94 24.12 -22.06
CA VAL A 15 22.12 24.39 -21.24
C VAL A 15 22.62 23.07 -20.66
N ALA A 16 23.83 22.69 -21.09
CA ALA A 16 24.62 21.64 -20.49
C ALA A 16 25.37 22.22 -19.27
N VAL A 17 25.35 21.52 -18.14
CA VAL A 17 26.34 21.69 -17.07
C VAL A 17 26.77 20.29 -16.63
N GLY A 18 27.97 19.90 -17.05
CA GLY A 18 28.70 18.81 -16.44
C GLY A 18 29.40 19.33 -15.19
N LEU A 19 29.41 18.53 -14.12
CA LEU A 19 30.42 18.62 -13.07
C LEU A 19 30.75 17.19 -12.62
N THR A 20 31.98 16.79 -12.94
CA THR A 20 32.67 15.59 -12.46
C THR A 20 33.18 15.82 -11.04
N ALA A 21 33.00 14.84 -10.15
CA ALA A 21 33.85 14.67 -8.97
C ALA A 21 33.95 13.17 -8.66
N ALA A 22 35.04 12.55 -9.14
CA ALA A 22 35.51 11.27 -8.69
C ALA A 22 36.47 11.53 -7.51
N LEU A 23 36.19 10.97 -6.34
CA LEU A 23 37.14 10.91 -5.23
C LEU A 23 37.56 9.45 -5.07
N THR A 24 38.86 9.25 -5.25
CA THR A 24 39.59 7.99 -5.19
C THR A 24 39.82 7.52 -3.75
N ASP A 25 39.75 6.20 -3.60
CA ASP A 25 40.10 5.43 -2.40
C ASP A 25 41.49 5.73 -1.83
N THR A 26 41.59 5.67 -0.50
CA THR A 26 42.79 5.16 0.19
C THR A 26 42.37 4.28 1.35
N ILE A 27 42.58 2.98 1.17
CA ILE A 27 42.64 1.95 2.20
C ILE A 27 44.01 2.05 2.88
N SER A 28 44.05 2.17 4.21
CA SER A 28 45.22 1.83 5.01
C SER A 28 44.81 0.79 6.05
N MET A 29 45.40 -0.39 5.90
CA MET A 29 45.40 -1.47 6.87
C MET A 29 46.55 -1.20 7.83
N ASP A 30 46.27 -1.04 9.11
CA ASP A 30 47.28 -1.16 10.16
C ASP A 30 46.74 -2.04 11.30
N SER A 31 47.21 -3.28 11.23
CA SER A 31 47.83 -4.06 12.29
C SER A 31 47.16 -4.15 13.68
N TRP A 32 46.69 -5.38 13.93
CA TRP A 32 46.58 -6.04 15.22
C TRP A 32 47.72 -5.71 16.22
N ALA A 33 47.33 -5.32 17.43
CA ALA A 33 48.09 -5.55 18.64
C ALA A 33 47.09 -5.77 19.78
N ALA A 34 46.91 -7.04 20.17
CA ALA A 34 46.28 -7.37 21.44
C ALA A 34 47.26 -7.01 22.56
N ALA A 35 46.85 -6.10 23.43
CA ALA A 35 47.50 -5.84 24.70
C ALA A 35 46.44 -5.91 25.79
N ASP A 36 46.52 -6.94 26.62
CA ASP A 36 45.81 -7.03 27.89
C ASP A 36 46.21 -5.84 28.77
N ALA A 37 45.25 -4.98 29.08
CA ALA A 37 45.39 -3.91 30.05
C ALA A 37 44.34 -4.07 31.17
N PRO A 38 44.73 -3.85 32.44
CA PRO A 38 43.90 -4.16 33.60
C PRO A 38 42.69 -3.24 33.71
N ALA A 39 41.57 -3.81 34.17
CA ALA A 39 40.33 -3.10 34.44
C ALA A 39 40.55 -1.96 35.45
N SER A 40 40.55 -0.72 34.95
CA SER A 40 40.45 0.48 35.76
C SER A 40 38.97 0.85 35.91
N SER A 41 38.46 0.71 37.13
CA SER A 41 37.12 1.14 37.52
C SER A 41 36.99 2.66 37.44
N ILE A 42 36.27 3.15 36.42
CA ILE A 42 35.90 4.57 36.29
C ILE A 42 34.70 4.86 37.22
N PRO A 43 34.68 5.98 37.96
CA PRO A 43 33.55 6.34 38.82
C PRO A 43 32.28 6.59 37.98
N ASN A 44 31.14 6.10 38.45
CA ASN A 44 29.81 6.38 37.89
C ASN A 44 29.55 7.91 37.85
N GLY A 45 29.78 8.52 36.68
CA GLY A 45 29.17 9.80 36.34
C GLY A 45 27.67 9.63 36.10
N PRO A 46 26.85 10.68 36.26
CA PRO A 46 25.41 10.59 36.06
C PRO A 46 25.12 10.07 34.65
N ALA A 47 24.29 9.03 34.57
CA ALA A 47 23.87 8.44 33.31
C ALA A 47 23.30 9.53 32.40
N ARG A 48 24.02 9.83 31.31
CA ARG A 48 23.41 10.56 30.19
C ARG A 48 22.26 9.70 29.70
N THR A 49 21.04 10.12 29.96
CA THR A 49 19.86 9.66 29.24
C THR A 49 20.11 9.95 27.76
N SER A 50 20.43 8.91 26.99
CA SER A 50 20.39 8.99 25.53
C SER A 50 19.02 9.49 25.11
N PRO A 51 18.92 10.47 24.21
CA PRO A 51 17.64 10.88 23.66
C PRO A 51 16.97 9.65 23.03
N ALA A 52 15.73 9.37 23.41
CA ALA A 52 14.96 8.30 22.82
C ALA A 52 14.93 8.50 21.30
N THR A 53 15.47 7.54 20.55
CA THR A 53 15.34 7.54 19.10
C THR A 53 13.85 7.61 18.77
N PRO A 54 13.40 8.55 17.94
CA PRO A 54 12.00 8.60 17.53
C PRO A 54 11.60 7.23 16.96
N GLY A 55 10.61 6.57 17.58
CA GLY A 55 10.26 5.19 17.28
C GLY A 55 9.59 5.02 15.91
N VAL A 56 9.79 3.86 15.29
CA VAL A 56 9.04 3.45 14.08
C VAL A 56 7.57 3.28 14.46
N LYS A 57 6.67 3.89 13.69
CA LYS A 57 5.23 3.70 13.86
C LYS A 57 4.73 2.57 12.97
N THR A 58 3.73 1.84 13.44
CA THR A 58 3.19 0.66 12.75
C THR A 58 1.68 0.78 12.56
N SER A 59 1.21 0.36 11.39
CA SER A 59 -0.22 0.17 11.11
C SER A 59 -0.51 -1.27 10.73
N HIS A 60 -1.72 -1.71 11.06
CA HIS A 60 -2.23 -3.03 10.74
C HIS A 60 -3.70 -2.94 10.36
N LEU A 61 -4.07 -3.64 9.30
CA LEU A 61 -5.46 -3.84 8.89
C LEU A 61 -5.67 -5.33 8.65
N ASN A 62 -6.60 -5.93 9.40
CA ASN A 62 -6.98 -7.32 9.17
C ASN A 62 -8.48 -7.54 9.25
N GLY A 63 -8.94 -8.56 8.53
CA GLY A 63 -10.29 -9.08 8.66
C GLY A 63 -10.87 -9.54 7.33
N TRP A 64 -12.17 -9.78 7.36
CA TRP A 64 -12.95 -10.17 6.20
C TRP A 64 -14.32 -9.53 6.30
N ALA A 65 -14.85 -9.08 5.17
CA ALA A 65 -16.22 -8.63 5.11
C ALA A 65 -16.85 -8.91 3.74
N ARG A 66 -18.18 -9.05 3.78
CA ARG A 66 -19.05 -8.99 2.62
C ARG A 66 -19.54 -7.55 2.46
N MET A 67 -19.35 -6.97 1.29
CA MET A 67 -19.84 -5.62 0.98
C MET A 67 -21.17 -5.67 0.23
N TYR A 68 -21.92 -4.58 0.33
CA TYR A 68 -23.07 -4.34 -0.52
C TYR A 68 -22.63 -4.15 -1.98
N PHE A 69 -23.40 -4.73 -2.89
CA PHE A 69 -23.31 -4.47 -4.31
C PHE A 69 -24.73 -4.24 -4.85
N PRO A 70 -24.96 -3.21 -5.68
CA PRO A 70 -26.32 -2.81 -6.07
C PRO A 70 -27.02 -3.80 -7.01
N ALA A 71 -26.28 -4.66 -7.71
CA ALA A 71 -26.89 -5.66 -8.57
C ALA A 71 -27.31 -6.90 -7.75
N PRO A 72 -28.53 -7.44 -7.95
CA PRO A 72 -28.96 -8.66 -7.29
C PRO A 72 -28.06 -9.84 -7.68
N ASP A 73 -28.08 -10.91 -6.88
CA ASP A 73 -27.30 -12.13 -7.13
C ASP A 73 -25.79 -11.90 -7.29
N ASN A 74 -25.27 -10.83 -6.68
CA ASN A 74 -23.85 -10.55 -6.56
C ASN A 74 -23.43 -10.65 -5.09
N ASP A 75 -22.29 -11.26 -4.86
CA ASP A 75 -21.67 -11.40 -3.56
C ASP A 75 -20.19 -11.06 -3.67
N ILE A 76 -19.81 -9.91 -3.11
CA ILE A 76 -18.43 -9.43 -3.11
C ILE A 76 -17.89 -9.48 -1.69
N GLN A 77 -16.74 -10.14 -1.57
CA GLN A 77 -16.06 -10.37 -0.31
C GLN A 77 -14.60 -9.94 -0.41
N VAL A 78 -14.11 -9.29 0.64
CA VAL A 78 -12.73 -8.85 0.74
C VAL A 78 -12.11 -9.35 2.03
N THR A 79 -11.04 -10.14 1.90
CA THR A 79 -10.17 -10.52 3.02
C THR A 79 -8.89 -9.71 2.94
N VAL A 80 -8.40 -9.20 4.06
CA VAL A 80 -7.12 -8.48 4.12
C VAL A 80 -6.36 -8.86 5.38
N ASP A 81 -5.04 -8.95 5.22
CA ASP A 81 -4.07 -8.89 6.30
C ASP A 81 -2.88 -8.07 5.79
N ALA A 82 -2.86 -6.79 6.15
CA ALA A 82 -1.94 -5.80 5.63
C ALA A 82 -1.26 -5.07 6.77
N HIS A 83 0.03 -4.79 6.58
CA HIS A 83 0.86 -4.11 7.56
C HIS A 83 1.68 -3.01 6.92
N ALA A 84 2.03 -2.01 7.71
CA ALA A 84 2.95 -0.97 7.30
C ALA A 84 3.79 -0.44 8.46
N THR A 85 5.01 -0.01 8.13
CA THR A 85 5.83 0.85 8.99
C THR A 85 5.87 2.26 8.42
N PHE A 86 6.05 3.24 9.29
CA PHE A 86 6.16 4.66 8.95
C PHE A 86 7.34 5.27 9.69
N ASP A 87 7.90 6.32 9.09
CA ASP A 87 8.85 7.17 9.79
C ASP A 87 8.20 7.80 11.04
N PRO A 88 8.98 8.13 12.07
CA PRO A 88 8.48 8.62 13.36
C PRO A 88 7.60 9.88 13.24
N ASN A 89 7.88 10.71 12.23
CA ASN A 89 7.14 11.91 11.91
C ASN A 89 5.73 11.64 11.31
N GLY A 90 5.36 10.36 11.12
CA GLY A 90 3.97 9.95 10.85
C GLY A 90 3.40 10.43 9.52
N VAL A 91 4.23 10.47 8.47
CA VAL A 91 3.80 10.84 7.11
C VAL A 91 2.74 9.88 6.55
N SER A 92 1.96 10.34 5.58
CA SER A 92 0.93 9.54 4.89
C SER A 92 1.48 8.41 4.01
N LYS A 93 2.80 8.37 3.76
CA LYS A 93 3.44 7.34 2.94
C LYS A 93 4.16 6.33 3.83
N PRO A 94 3.90 5.02 3.69
CA PRO A 94 4.62 4.00 4.45
C PRO A 94 6.08 3.89 3.99
N THR A 95 6.99 3.63 4.92
CA THR A 95 8.38 3.25 4.63
C THR A 95 8.47 1.83 4.10
N ARG A 96 7.59 0.95 4.61
CA ARG A 96 7.43 -0.43 4.15
C ARG A 96 5.98 -0.84 4.31
N SER A 97 5.50 -1.66 3.38
CA SER A 97 4.23 -2.38 3.52
C SER A 97 4.39 -3.82 3.10
N TRP A 98 3.58 -4.70 3.68
CA TRP A 98 3.57 -6.13 3.37
C TRP A 98 2.23 -6.75 3.78
N GLY A 99 2.04 -8.02 3.39
CA GLY A 99 0.83 -8.77 3.65
C GLY A 99 0.13 -9.16 2.35
N THR A 100 -1.14 -9.55 2.47
CA THR A 100 -1.96 -10.00 1.34
C THR A 100 -3.39 -9.54 1.48
N PHE A 101 -4.11 -9.47 0.36
CA PHE A 101 -5.55 -9.40 0.37
C PHE A 101 -6.13 -10.19 -0.78
N ARG A 102 -7.38 -10.62 -0.61
CA ARG A 102 -8.17 -11.31 -1.62
C ARG A 102 -9.44 -10.52 -1.89
N ILE A 103 -9.75 -10.36 -3.17
CA ILE A 103 -11.07 -9.92 -3.64
C ILE A 103 -11.74 -11.15 -4.24
N SER A 104 -12.97 -11.45 -3.84
CA SER A 104 -13.79 -12.52 -4.40
C SER A 104 -15.14 -11.95 -4.80
N HIS A 105 -15.56 -12.23 -6.03
CA HIS A 105 -16.84 -11.83 -6.59
C HIS A 105 -17.55 -13.07 -7.13
N ARG A 106 -18.61 -13.46 -6.44
CA ARG A 106 -19.54 -14.49 -6.89
C ARG A 106 -20.75 -13.82 -7.51
N LEU A 107 -21.15 -14.27 -8.69
CA LEU A 107 -22.29 -13.75 -9.42
C LEU A 107 -23.05 -14.85 -10.13
N LYS A 108 -24.33 -14.59 -10.40
CA LYS A 108 -25.16 -15.45 -11.24
C LYS A 108 -25.03 -15.04 -12.71
N MET A 109 -24.70 -15.99 -13.57
CA MET A 109 -24.53 -15.81 -15.00
C MET A 109 -25.91 -15.77 -15.71
N PRO A 110 -25.99 -15.25 -16.95
CA PRO A 110 -27.26 -15.17 -17.70
C PRO A 110 -27.95 -16.53 -17.92
N ASP A 111 -27.19 -17.62 -17.95
CA ASP A 111 -27.71 -18.99 -18.06
C ASP A 111 -28.23 -19.57 -16.72
N GLY A 112 -28.19 -18.77 -15.65
CA GLY A 112 -28.64 -19.14 -14.31
C GLY A 112 -27.58 -19.85 -13.45
N THR A 113 -26.41 -20.16 -14.01
CA THR A 113 -25.31 -20.80 -13.26
C THR A 113 -24.59 -19.79 -12.34
N TRP A 114 -23.91 -20.30 -11.31
CA TRP A 114 -23.07 -19.46 -10.44
C TRP A 114 -21.63 -19.48 -10.92
N PHE A 115 -21.03 -18.31 -11.04
CA PHE A 115 -19.61 -18.13 -11.32
C PHE A 115 -18.93 -17.40 -10.15
N THR A 116 -17.68 -17.73 -9.86
CA THR A 116 -16.87 -17.03 -8.85
C THR A 116 -15.52 -16.66 -9.43
N ASN A 117 -15.26 -15.36 -9.52
CA ASN A 117 -13.96 -14.83 -9.82
C ASN A 117 -13.29 -14.36 -8.53
N TRP A 118 -12.02 -14.68 -8.33
CA TRP A 118 -11.25 -14.20 -7.19
C TRP A 118 -9.82 -13.90 -7.59
N GLY A 119 -9.15 -13.06 -6.80
CA GLY A 119 -7.75 -12.72 -7.00
C GLY A 119 -7.03 -12.54 -5.67
N ASP A 120 -5.83 -13.12 -5.55
CA ASP A 120 -4.90 -12.90 -4.44
C ASP A 120 -3.88 -11.85 -4.83
N LEU A 121 -3.72 -10.86 -3.96
CA LEU A 121 -2.82 -9.74 -4.18
C LEU A 121 -1.79 -9.66 -3.07
N THR A 122 -0.54 -9.43 -3.44
CA THR A 122 0.54 -9.11 -2.51
C THR A 122 0.52 -7.62 -2.23
N VAL A 123 0.40 -7.24 -0.96
CA VAL A 123 0.35 -5.84 -0.53
C VAL A 123 1.66 -5.14 -0.85
N ASP A 124 1.56 -3.99 -1.51
CA ASP A 124 2.70 -3.13 -1.81
C ASP A 124 2.55 -1.70 -1.28
N CYS A 125 1.38 -1.38 -0.71
CA CYS A 125 1.14 -0.24 0.15
C CYS A 125 -0.03 -0.51 1.11
N LEU A 126 0.15 -0.13 2.39
CA LEU A 126 -0.92 0.20 3.33
C LEU A 126 -0.65 1.61 3.85
N THR A 127 -1.61 2.51 3.65
CA THR A 127 -1.65 3.81 4.34
C THR A 127 -2.91 3.92 5.18
N THR A 128 -2.82 4.63 6.29
CA THR A 128 -3.89 4.74 7.28
C THR A 128 -4.06 6.18 7.74
N GLY A 129 -5.24 6.52 8.24
CA GLY A 129 -5.54 7.80 8.86
C GLY A 129 -6.82 7.74 9.67
N GLY A 130 -6.68 7.69 11.00
CA GLY A 130 -7.81 7.49 11.89
C GLY A 130 -8.57 6.19 11.55
N PRO A 131 -9.89 6.25 11.28
CA PRO A 131 -10.68 5.07 10.95
C PRO A 131 -10.53 4.61 9.49
N THR A 132 -9.68 5.25 8.70
CA THR A 132 -9.54 4.95 7.26
C THR A 132 -8.24 4.24 6.95
N ALA A 133 -8.29 3.36 5.94
CA ALA A 133 -7.12 2.72 5.37
C ALA A 133 -7.26 2.59 3.86
N THR A 134 -6.13 2.66 3.15
CA THR A 134 -6.02 2.33 1.73
C THR A 134 -4.94 1.27 1.56
N VAL A 135 -5.31 0.16 0.94
CA VAL A 135 -4.42 -0.94 0.60
C VAL A 135 -4.30 -1.01 -0.91
N THR A 136 -3.07 -1.15 -1.41
CA THR A 136 -2.84 -1.58 -2.79
C THR A 136 -1.96 -2.82 -2.82
N GLY A 137 -2.09 -3.59 -3.89
CA GLY A 137 -1.24 -4.75 -4.12
C GLY A 137 -1.31 -5.23 -5.55
N THR A 138 -0.33 -6.05 -5.90
CA THR A 138 -0.17 -6.63 -7.23
C THR A 138 -0.79 -8.02 -7.25
N LEU A 139 -1.57 -8.32 -8.29
CA LEU A 139 -2.20 -9.61 -8.49
C LEU A 139 -1.15 -10.72 -8.66
N THR A 140 -1.31 -11.82 -7.93
CA THR A 140 -0.38 -12.96 -7.91
C THR A 140 -1.04 -14.30 -8.20
N LYS A 141 -2.34 -14.42 -7.94
CA LYS A 141 -3.15 -15.59 -8.30
C LYS A 141 -4.56 -15.14 -8.62
N THR A 142 -5.25 -15.91 -9.46
CA THR A 142 -6.66 -15.68 -9.79
C THR A 142 -7.34 -16.99 -10.13
N THR A 143 -8.68 -16.98 -10.25
CA THR A 143 -9.44 -18.09 -10.83
C THR A 143 -8.86 -18.50 -12.20
N PRO A 144 -8.46 -19.77 -12.41
CA PRO A 144 -8.04 -20.26 -13.72
C PRO A 144 -9.15 -20.15 -14.77
N GLY A 145 -8.81 -19.71 -15.98
CA GLY A 145 -9.74 -19.39 -17.06
C GLY A 145 -10.62 -18.17 -16.78
N GLY A 146 -10.33 -17.41 -15.72
CA GLY A 146 -11.13 -16.26 -15.29
C GLY A 146 -10.78 -14.95 -16.02
N PRO A 147 -11.63 -13.92 -15.86
CA PRO A 147 -11.44 -12.63 -16.52
C PRO A 147 -10.19 -11.84 -16.06
N TRP A 148 -9.52 -12.27 -14.98
CA TRP A 148 -8.32 -11.60 -14.45
C TRP A 148 -7.00 -12.30 -14.84
N GLU A 149 -7.02 -13.30 -15.73
CA GLU A 149 -5.77 -13.96 -16.16
C GLU A 149 -4.81 -13.02 -16.87
N GLU A 150 -5.33 -12.10 -17.69
CA GLU A 150 -4.48 -11.12 -18.39
C GLU A 150 -3.87 -10.13 -17.40
N MET A 151 -4.68 -9.67 -16.43
CA MET A 151 -4.21 -8.82 -15.33
C MET A 151 -3.11 -9.50 -14.51
N LEU A 152 -3.21 -10.83 -14.31
CA LEU A 152 -2.20 -11.61 -13.61
C LEU A 152 -0.88 -11.63 -14.38
N LYS A 153 -0.90 -11.86 -15.70
CA LYS A 153 0.32 -11.82 -16.55
C LYS A 153 0.98 -10.45 -16.52
N ASN A 154 0.18 -9.38 -16.48
CA ASN A 154 0.63 -8.00 -16.47
C ASN A 154 1.01 -7.50 -15.06
N HIS A 155 0.88 -8.34 -14.03
CA HIS A 155 1.13 -7.97 -12.64
C HIS A 155 0.38 -6.69 -12.22
N GLU A 156 -0.88 -6.59 -12.64
CA GLU A 156 -1.68 -5.40 -12.40
C GLU A 156 -1.93 -5.15 -10.92
N ARG A 157 -1.99 -3.86 -10.57
CA ARG A 157 -2.26 -3.39 -9.22
C ARG A 157 -3.74 -3.08 -9.06
N MET A 158 -4.32 -3.55 -7.97
CA MET A 158 -5.64 -3.13 -7.50
C MET A 158 -5.52 -2.45 -6.14
N GLY A 159 -6.53 -1.64 -5.81
CA GLY A 159 -6.62 -0.87 -4.59
C GLY A 159 -7.96 -1.07 -3.90
N VAL A 160 -7.92 -1.14 -2.58
CA VAL A 160 -9.10 -1.21 -1.71
C VAL A 160 -9.00 -0.13 -0.66
N SER A 161 -10.04 0.67 -0.50
CA SER A 161 -10.20 1.59 0.61
C SER A 161 -11.15 1.01 1.64
N PHE A 162 -10.90 1.36 2.90
CA PHE A 162 -11.66 0.90 4.05
C PHE A 162 -12.00 2.11 4.92
N TYR A 163 -13.25 2.15 5.37
CA TYR A 163 -13.66 2.91 6.55
C TYR A 163 -14.08 1.91 7.62
N VAL A 164 -13.31 1.83 8.70
CA VAL A 164 -13.57 0.95 9.84
C VAL A 164 -14.31 1.76 10.89
N ALA A 165 -15.63 1.60 10.92
CA ALA A 165 -16.51 2.37 11.78
C ALA A 165 -16.27 2.02 13.27
N GLY A 166 -16.23 3.05 14.12
CA GLY A 166 -16.30 2.87 15.56
C GLY A 166 -17.72 2.52 16.02
N ASN A 167 -17.86 2.16 17.29
CA ASN A 167 -19.16 1.83 17.89
C ASN A 167 -20.16 2.99 17.69
N GLY A 168 -21.31 2.69 17.09
CA GLY A 168 -22.38 3.67 16.85
C GLY A 168 -22.17 4.63 15.68
N ALA A 169 -21.08 4.53 14.92
CA ALA A 169 -20.75 5.44 13.79
C ALA A 169 -21.38 5.01 12.45
N GLY A 170 -22.30 4.05 12.45
CA GLY A 170 -22.86 3.44 11.24
C GLY A 170 -22.01 2.25 10.74
N PRO A 171 -22.32 1.71 9.55
CA PRO A 171 -21.60 0.55 9.04
C PRO A 171 -20.18 0.94 8.58
N SER A 172 -19.25 -0.01 8.73
CA SER A 172 -17.97 0.06 8.00
C SER A 172 -18.23 0.06 6.49
N ARG A 173 -17.27 0.55 5.71
CA ARG A 173 -17.39 0.65 4.24
C ARG A 173 -16.14 0.17 3.52
N ILE A 174 -16.33 -0.28 2.29
CA ILE A 174 -15.27 -0.73 1.38
C ILE A 174 -15.42 0.02 0.06
N GLY A 175 -14.31 0.41 -0.55
CA GLY A 175 -14.24 0.91 -1.93
C GLY A 175 -13.26 0.06 -2.72
N LEU A 176 -13.66 -0.42 -3.90
CA LEU A 176 -12.82 -1.25 -4.77
C LEU A 176 -12.40 -0.47 -6.00
N SER A 177 -11.11 -0.47 -6.33
CA SER A 177 -10.69 -0.14 -7.69
C SER A 177 -11.07 -1.30 -8.61
N GLY A 178 -11.55 -0.99 -9.81
CA GLY A 178 -11.48 -1.96 -10.91
C GLY A 178 -10.02 -2.28 -11.25
N GLY A 179 -9.83 -3.24 -12.14
CA GLY A 179 -8.61 -3.27 -12.94
C GLY A 179 -8.49 -1.97 -13.74
N PRO A 180 -7.29 -1.38 -13.90
CA PRO A 180 -7.14 -0.24 -14.79
C PRO A 180 -7.68 -0.62 -16.18
N GLY A 181 -8.50 0.25 -16.78
CA GLY A 181 -8.89 0.07 -18.17
C GLY A 181 -7.65 0.12 -19.07
N PRO A 182 -7.73 -0.39 -20.32
CA PRO A 182 -6.59 -0.43 -21.24
C PRO A 182 -5.89 0.93 -21.45
N GLU A 183 -6.60 2.03 -21.25
CA GLU A 183 -6.09 3.39 -21.44
C GLU A 183 -5.76 4.15 -20.13
N ASP A 184 -6.14 3.61 -18.98
CA ASP A 184 -6.02 4.33 -17.68
C ASP A 184 -4.62 4.25 -17.07
N GLY A 185 -3.76 3.36 -17.61
CA GLY A 185 -2.45 3.04 -17.05
C GLY A 185 -2.54 2.37 -15.68
N PRO A 186 -1.41 1.92 -15.11
CA PRO A 186 -1.44 1.17 -13.86
C PRO A 186 -1.86 2.05 -12.68
N LEU A 187 -2.69 1.48 -11.79
CA LEU A 187 -3.02 2.10 -10.51
C LEU A 187 -1.73 2.42 -9.74
N ARG A 188 -1.64 3.63 -9.19
CA ARG A 188 -0.51 4.05 -8.36
C ARG A 188 -0.62 3.44 -6.97
N LYS A 189 0.51 3.24 -6.31
CA LYS A 189 0.55 2.78 -4.91
C LYS A 189 -0.26 3.70 -4.01
N CYS A 190 -0.89 3.11 -3.00
CA CYS A 190 -1.66 3.83 -1.99
C CYS A 190 -2.85 4.64 -2.54
N MET A 191 -3.34 4.32 -3.74
CA MET A 191 -4.54 4.93 -4.32
C MET A 191 -5.66 3.90 -4.46
N ALA A 192 -6.87 4.28 -4.06
CA ALA A 192 -8.10 3.53 -4.27
C ALA A 192 -9.28 4.53 -4.31
N PRO A 193 -10.44 4.15 -4.87
CA PRO A 193 -11.67 4.94 -4.76
C PRO A 193 -12.10 5.16 -3.32
N ALA A 194 -13.07 6.05 -3.08
CA ALA A 194 -13.64 6.23 -1.75
C ALA A 194 -14.36 4.97 -1.25
N ALA A 195 -14.35 4.75 0.07
CA ALA A 195 -15.08 3.65 0.69
C ALA A 195 -16.57 3.99 0.76
N ASP A 196 -17.33 3.64 -0.27
CA ASP A 196 -18.73 4.03 -0.45
C ASP A 196 -19.71 2.92 -0.09
N ALA A 197 -19.37 1.66 -0.36
CA ALA A 197 -20.26 0.52 -0.17
C ALA A 197 -20.26 0.02 1.28
N PRO A 198 -21.42 -0.08 1.94
CA PRO A 198 -21.52 -0.56 3.31
C PRO A 198 -21.15 -2.04 3.41
N VAL A 199 -20.49 -2.39 4.51
CA VAL A 199 -20.29 -3.77 4.94
C VAL A 199 -21.62 -4.35 5.41
N LEU A 200 -21.99 -5.50 4.86
CA LEU A 200 -23.22 -6.24 5.20
C LEU A 200 -22.97 -7.33 6.24
N ASN A 201 -21.79 -7.94 6.24
CA ASN A 201 -21.40 -8.98 7.18
C ASN A 201 -19.87 -9.02 7.36
N GLY A 202 -19.41 -9.52 8.49
CA GLY A 202 -17.99 -9.50 8.86
C GLY A 202 -17.55 -8.14 9.38
N GLY A 203 -16.25 -7.86 9.29
CA GLY A 203 -15.66 -6.61 9.76
C GLY A 203 -14.13 -6.63 9.71
N TYR A 204 -13.55 -5.49 10.06
CA TYR A 204 -12.11 -5.29 10.08
C TYR A 204 -11.65 -4.70 11.40
N THR A 205 -10.40 -4.98 11.76
CA THR A 205 -9.68 -4.28 12.82
C THR A 205 -8.60 -3.42 12.16
N LEU A 206 -8.52 -2.16 12.60
CA LEU A 206 -7.54 -1.19 12.11
C LEU A 206 -6.75 -0.62 13.29
N ILE A 207 -5.43 -0.73 13.22
CA ILE A 207 -4.49 -0.06 14.10
C ILE A 207 -3.76 1.00 13.26
N ASP A 208 -3.90 2.27 13.64
CA ASP A 208 -3.26 3.40 12.95
C ASP A 208 -2.02 3.88 13.72
N LYS A 209 -0.84 3.70 13.10
CA LYS A 209 0.45 4.30 13.45
C LYS A 209 0.76 4.34 14.97
N LYS A 210 0.68 3.17 15.61
CA LYS A 210 1.13 2.97 16.99
C LYS A 210 2.63 2.71 17.07
#